data_AF-A0A535K853-F1
#
_entry.id   AF-A0A535K853-F1
#
_cell.length_a   1.000
_cell.length_b   1.000
_cell.length_c   1.000
_cell.angle_alpha   90.00
_cell.angle_beta   90.00
_cell.angle_gamma   90.00
#
_symmetry.space_group_name_H-M   'P 1'
#
loop_
_entity.id
_entity.type
_entity.pdbx_description
1 polymer ?
#
loop_
_entity_poly.entity_id
_entity_poly.type
_entity_poly.pdbx_seq_one_letter_code
_entity_poly.pdbx_strand_id
1 'polypeptide(L)'
;MRPPFPTKIPPLLSEFLNKRRSKMTFPLKKIEELGLDRPAFTWAINLSYRGPKGGAAEPGDLVSAYATIPDRWLPQAAAARGAGLVQERDGRWHLTERGRGLAQAMHESARAHYATLAVLPNDELSLLARLLDRAFGEAARSPDPRERKHTPFAFAYRGDDPPAGSFAQLDAAVYGLWQVRDDCHVAAWRAAGLAGPDVEVLTRIWRREAPDETALAELLPHQRPEDVRASLARLRKGGLVAPDALGTTEPGAQVRQKIEDETDRLFFTPWPEEVGAKGDWIADRLARVNAALA
;
A
#
# COMPACT_ATOMS: atom_id res chain seq x y z
N MET A 1 -16.10 1.25 15.26
CA MET A 1 -16.04 2.24 16.37
C MET A 1 -16.65 3.58 15.92
N ARG A 2 -16.98 4.46 16.87
CA ARG A 2 -17.47 5.83 16.59
C ARG A 2 -16.32 6.86 16.65
N PRO A 3 -16.45 8.03 16.00
CA PRO A 3 -15.52 9.14 16.16
C PRO A 3 -15.37 9.58 17.63
N PRO A 4 -14.24 10.21 18.02
CA PRO A 4 -13.09 10.54 17.16
C PRO A 4 -12.27 9.30 16.77
N PHE A 5 -11.83 9.26 15.52
CA PHE A 5 -11.01 8.15 15.02
C PHE A 5 -9.52 8.36 15.37
N PRO A 6 -8.75 7.27 15.60
CA PRO A 6 -7.33 7.36 15.94
C PRO A 6 -6.46 7.62 14.71
N THR A 7 -6.60 8.81 14.11
CA THR A 7 -5.95 9.23 12.85
C THR A 7 -4.42 9.34 12.92
N LYS A 8 -3.82 9.16 14.11
CA LYS A 8 -2.36 9.02 14.28
C LYS A 8 -1.82 7.65 13.83
N ILE A 9 -2.66 6.62 13.73
CA ILE A 9 -2.24 5.25 13.39
C ILE A 9 -1.84 5.10 11.91
N PRO A 10 -2.60 5.58 10.91
CA PRO A 10 -2.31 5.29 9.50
C PRO A 10 -0.91 5.69 9.03
N PRO A 11 -0.36 6.87 9.38
CA PRO A 11 1.03 7.21 9.05
C PRO A 11 2.05 6.21 9.60
N LEU A 12 1.82 5.69 10.81
CA LEU A 12 2.71 4.73 11.47
C LEU A 12 2.69 3.35 10.81
N LEU A 13 1.56 2.94 10.20
CA LEU A 13 1.48 1.71 9.41
C LEU A 13 2.42 1.79 8.20
N SER A 14 2.37 2.90 7.46
CA SER A 14 3.25 3.12 6.30
C SER A 14 4.72 3.13 6.70
N GLU A 15 5.05 3.84 7.78
CA GLU A 15 6.41 3.87 8.32
C GLU A 15 6.90 2.48 8.73
N PHE A 16 6.08 1.69 9.43
CA PHE A 16 6.39 0.31 9.78
C PHE A 16 6.71 -0.52 8.53
N LEU A 17 5.86 -0.40 7.50
CA LEU A 17 6.06 -1.13 6.25
C LEU A 17 7.39 -0.78 5.58
N ASN A 18 7.83 0.48 5.65
CA ASN A 18 9.11 0.90 5.09
C ASN A 18 10.32 0.39 5.90
N LYS A 19 10.19 0.27 7.22
CA LYS A 19 11.32 -0.04 8.11
C LYS A 19 11.47 -1.53 8.44
N ARG A 20 10.38 -2.30 8.48
CA ARG A 20 10.33 -3.69 8.99
C ARG A 20 11.33 -4.68 8.39
N ARG A 21 11.93 -4.37 7.23
CA ARG A 21 12.88 -5.22 6.51
C ARG A 21 14.18 -4.49 6.16
N SER A 22 14.45 -3.33 6.75
CA SER A 22 15.61 -2.48 6.41
C SER A 22 16.95 -3.21 6.55
N LYS A 23 17.08 -4.09 7.55
CA LYS A 23 18.30 -4.86 7.86
C LYS A 23 18.30 -6.26 7.25
N MET A 24 17.29 -6.62 6.45
CA MET A 24 17.20 -7.93 5.81
C MET A 24 18.03 -7.97 4.52
N THR A 25 19.04 -8.85 4.48
CA THR A 25 19.97 -8.93 3.33
C THR A 25 19.53 -9.88 2.22
N PHE A 26 18.53 -10.73 2.47
CA PHE A 26 18.05 -11.71 1.49
C PHE A 26 17.67 -11.12 0.13
N PRO A 27 16.89 -10.01 0.03
CA PRO A 27 16.54 -9.44 -1.27
C PRO A 27 17.77 -8.98 -2.04
N LEU A 28 18.74 -8.35 -1.38
CA LEU A 28 19.96 -7.86 -2.01
C LEU A 28 20.77 -9.02 -2.61
N LYS A 29 20.99 -10.09 -1.84
CA LYS A 29 21.69 -11.29 -2.30
C LYS A 29 20.99 -11.93 -3.49
N LYS A 30 19.66 -12.08 -3.44
CA LYS A 30 18.90 -12.67 -4.54
C LYS A 30 18.83 -11.80 -5.78
N ILE A 31 18.79 -10.47 -5.63
CA ILE A 31 18.90 -9.53 -6.75
C ILE A 31 20.23 -9.74 -7.49
N GLU A 32 21.34 -9.80 -6.77
CA GLU A 32 22.67 -10.04 -7.33
C GLU A 32 22.78 -11.44 -7.98
N GLU A 33 22.39 -12.50 -7.27
CA GLU A 33 22.43 -13.88 -7.78
C GLU A 33 21.58 -14.09 -9.04
N LEU A 34 20.46 -13.38 -9.16
CA LEU A 34 19.53 -13.51 -10.28
C LEU A 34 19.80 -12.50 -11.42
N GLY A 35 20.75 -11.58 -11.23
CA GLY A 35 21.02 -10.51 -12.19
C GLY A 35 19.81 -9.59 -12.42
N LEU A 36 18.98 -9.38 -11.40
CA LEU A 36 17.80 -8.53 -11.47
C LEU A 36 18.09 -7.14 -10.90
N ASP A 37 17.29 -6.16 -11.26
CA ASP A 37 17.18 -4.93 -10.49
C ASP A 37 16.11 -5.05 -9.39
N ARG A 38 16.08 -4.08 -8.47
CA ARG A 38 15.12 -4.09 -7.37
C ARG A 38 13.65 -4.00 -7.84
N PRO A 39 13.29 -3.18 -8.85
CA PRO A 39 11.95 -3.19 -9.42
C PRO A 39 11.50 -4.55 -9.96
N ALA A 40 12.33 -5.26 -10.74
CA ALA A 40 12.02 -6.57 -11.30
C ALA A 40 11.84 -7.64 -10.22
N PHE A 41 12.74 -7.65 -9.23
CA PHE A 41 12.61 -8.53 -8.06
C PHE A 41 11.31 -8.27 -7.31
N THR A 42 11.01 -7.00 -7.01
CA THR A 42 9.81 -6.60 -6.27
C THR A 42 8.53 -6.94 -7.04
N TRP A 43 8.53 -6.72 -8.35
CA TRP A 43 7.41 -7.08 -9.22
C TRP A 43 7.15 -8.60 -9.20
N ALA A 44 8.20 -9.43 -9.31
CA ALA A 44 8.06 -10.88 -9.23
C ALA A 44 7.54 -11.34 -7.85
N ILE A 45 8.06 -10.79 -6.75
CA ILE A 45 7.56 -11.10 -5.40
C ILE A 45 6.09 -10.69 -5.26
N ASN A 46 5.71 -9.50 -5.71
CA ASN A 46 4.32 -9.03 -5.63
C ASN A 46 3.38 -9.89 -6.49
N LEU A 47 3.85 -10.46 -7.61
CA LEU A 47 3.04 -11.37 -8.42
C LEU A 47 2.56 -12.60 -7.62
N SER A 48 3.29 -13.02 -6.57
CA SER A 48 2.88 -14.12 -5.69
C SER A 48 1.50 -13.91 -5.04
N TYR A 49 1.12 -12.66 -4.75
CA TYR A 49 -0.16 -12.35 -4.10
C TYR A 49 -1.37 -12.57 -5.00
N ARG A 50 -1.16 -12.78 -6.31
CA ARG A 50 -2.22 -13.06 -7.29
C ARG A 50 -2.57 -14.55 -7.34
N GLY A 51 -1.74 -15.39 -6.71
CA GLY A 51 -1.98 -16.83 -6.60
C GLY A 51 -2.14 -17.53 -7.96
N PRO A 52 -2.93 -18.62 -8.02
CA PRO A 52 -3.14 -19.39 -9.25
C PRO A 52 -3.75 -18.58 -10.40
N LYS A 53 -4.52 -17.53 -10.08
CA LYS A 53 -5.16 -16.65 -11.07
C LYS A 53 -4.11 -15.91 -11.91
N GLY A 54 -2.93 -15.62 -11.37
CA GLY A 54 -1.92 -14.79 -12.03
C GLY A 54 -2.35 -13.32 -12.17
N GLY A 55 -1.46 -12.49 -12.68
CA GLY A 55 -1.71 -11.07 -12.93
C GLY A 55 -2.05 -10.77 -14.39
N ALA A 56 -2.87 -9.76 -14.63
CA ALA A 56 -3.16 -9.28 -15.99
C ALA A 56 -3.00 -7.75 -16.08
N ALA A 57 -2.83 -7.24 -17.31
CA ALA A 57 -2.78 -5.80 -17.58
C ALA A 57 -4.18 -5.17 -17.54
N GLU A 58 -5.12 -5.70 -18.31
CA GLU A 58 -6.50 -5.23 -18.39
C GLU A 58 -7.50 -6.40 -18.58
N PRO A 59 -8.68 -6.39 -17.95
CA PRO A 59 -9.03 -5.67 -16.73
C PRO A 59 -8.24 -6.27 -15.56
N GLY A 60 -7.10 -5.66 -15.24
CA GLY A 60 -6.00 -6.31 -14.55
C GLY A 60 -5.65 -5.69 -13.21
N ASP A 61 -4.82 -6.40 -12.47
CA ASP A 61 -4.31 -6.06 -11.13
C ASP A 61 -2.80 -5.79 -11.13
N LEU A 62 -2.23 -5.62 -12.33
CA LEU A 62 -0.85 -5.15 -12.53
C LEU A 62 -0.78 -3.63 -12.76
N VAL A 63 -1.91 -2.98 -13.02
CA VAL A 63 -1.99 -1.52 -13.25
C VAL A 63 -2.40 -0.82 -11.95
N SER A 64 -1.66 0.24 -11.60
CA SER A 64 -2.01 1.13 -10.49
C SER A 64 -3.16 2.04 -10.90
N ALA A 65 -4.13 2.25 -10.00
CA ALA A 65 -5.24 3.19 -10.22
C ALA A 65 -4.78 4.64 -10.43
N TYR A 66 -3.53 4.96 -10.08
CA TYR A 66 -2.94 6.30 -10.17
C TYR A 66 -1.98 6.47 -11.37
N ALA A 67 -1.64 5.40 -12.08
CA ALA A 67 -0.67 5.45 -13.17
C ALA A 67 -1.33 5.75 -14.51
N THR A 68 -0.63 6.51 -15.37
CA THR A 68 -1.07 6.79 -16.75
C THR A 68 -0.08 6.30 -17.80
N ILE A 69 1.08 5.79 -17.38
CA ILE A 69 2.01 5.08 -18.27
C ILE A 69 1.54 3.62 -18.37
N PRO A 70 0.81 3.22 -19.44
CA PRO A 70 0.53 1.82 -19.68
C PRO A 70 1.86 1.06 -19.77
N ASP A 71 1.85 -0.20 -19.36
CA ASP A 71 2.99 -1.10 -19.57
C ASP A 71 4.31 -0.74 -18.86
N ARG A 72 4.30 0.21 -17.90
CA ARG A 72 5.47 0.56 -17.07
C ARG A 72 6.12 -0.62 -16.34
N TRP A 73 5.39 -1.73 -16.25
CA TRP A 73 5.78 -2.98 -15.58
C TRP A 73 6.38 -4.02 -16.55
N LEU A 74 6.31 -3.81 -17.88
CA LEU A 74 6.84 -4.74 -18.88
C LEU A 74 8.35 -4.98 -18.76
N PRO A 75 9.21 -3.96 -18.54
CA PRO A 75 10.64 -4.19 -18.36
C PRO A 75 10.94 -5.12 -17.17
N GLN A 76 10.21 -4.95 -16.06
CA GLN A 76 10.31 -5.79 -14.87
C GLN A 76 9.86 -7.22 -15.16
N ALA A 77 8.77 -7.37 -15.91
CA ALA A 77 8.26 -8.68 -16.32
C ALA A 77 9.19 -9.41 -17.27
N ALA A 78 9.81 -8.69 -18.23
CA ALA A 78 10.80 -9.23 -19.15
C ALA A 78 12.07 -9.70 -18.41
N ALA A 79 12.60 -8.90 -17.48
CA ALA A 79 13.73 -9.27 -16.66
C ALA A 79 13.43 -10.50 -15.77
N ALA A 80 12.27 -10.51 -15.10
CA ALA A 80 11.84 -11.65 -14.28
C ALA A 80 11.62 -12.92 -15.12
N ARG A 81 11.12 -12.79 -16.36
CA ARG A 81 10.99 -13.90 -17.32
C ARG A 81 12.35 -14.42 -17.74
N GLY A 82 13.30 -13.54 -18.06
CA GLY A 82 14.69 -13.90 -18.37
C GLY A 82 15.38 -14.65 -17.24
N ALA A 83 15.08 -14.30 -15.98
CA ALA A 83 15.55 -15.03 -14.80
C ALA A 83 14.77 -16.34 -14.51
N GLY A 84 13.81 -16.71 -15.36
CA GLY A 84 13.00 -17.92 -15.24
C GLY A 84 12.01 -17.90 -14.06
N LEU A 85 11.69 -16.73 -13.50
CA LEU A 85 10.80 -16.59 -12.33
C LEU A 85 9.33 -16.52 -12.72
N VAL A 86 9.03 -16.01 -13.92
CA VAL A 86 7.66 -15.82 -14.40
C VAL A 86 7.49 -16.33 -15.81
N GLN A 87 6.25 -16.62 -16.15
CA GLN A 87 5.82 -16.98 -17.50
C GLN A 87 4.47 -16.35 -17.78
N GLU A 88 4.19 -16.13 -19.06
CA GLU A 88 2.88 -15.70 -19.52
C GLU A 88 2.12 -16.89 -20.10
N ARG A 89 0.85 -17.04 -19.72
CA ARG A 89 -0.08 -18.06 -20.23
C ARG A 89 -1.43 -17.40 -20.37
N ASP A 90 -2.06 -17.54 -21.54
CA ASP A 90 -3.42 -17.04 -21.80
C ASP A 90 -3.61 -15.55 -21.44
N GLY A 91 -2.61 -14.72 -21.76
CA GLY A 91 -2.62 -13.26 -21.48
C GLY A 91 -2.43 -12.90 -20.00
N ARG A 92 -2.02 -13.85 -19.16
CA ARG A 92 -1.79 -13.67 -17.72
C ARG A 92 -0.37 -14.04 -17.33
N TRP A 93 0.19 -13.31 -16.39
CA TRP A 93 1.51 -13.54 -15.82
C TRP A 93 1.41 -14.40 -14.58
N HIS A 94 2.17 -15.48 -14.55
CA HIS A 94 2.22 -16.43 -13.45
C HIS A 94 3.66 -16.63 -12.99
N LEU A 95 3.83 -16.89 -11.69
CA LEU A 95 5.09 -17.42 -11.19
C LEU A 95 5.34 -18.82 -11.77
N THR A 96 6.56 -19.09 -12.20
CA THR A 96 7.06 -20.45 -12.43
C THR A 96 7.26 -21.15 -11.09
N GLU A 97 7.65 -22.44 -11.11
CA GLU A 97 8.05 -23.13 -9.87
C GLU A 97 9.23 -22.43 -9.17
N ARG A 98 10.24 -22.01 -9.94
CA ARG A 98 11.36 -21.22 -9.43
C ARG A 98 10.90 -19.89 -8.83
N GLY A 99 9.97 -19.20 -9.48
CA GLY A 99 9.39 -17.95 -8.96
C GLY A 99 8.62 -18.16 -7.65
N ARG A 100 7.84 -19.24 -7.54
CA ARG A 100 7.14 -19.60 -6.30
C ARG A 100 8.12 -19.93 -5.18
N GLY A 101 9.17 -20.70 -5.49
CA GLY A 101 10.25 -21.01 -4.53
C GLY A 101 10.96 -19.74 -4.04
N LEU A 102 11.22 -18.78 -4.92
CA LEU A 102 11.80 -17.49 -4.53
C LEU A 102 10.85 -16.69 -3.61
N ALA A 103 9.57 -16.62 -3.95
CA ALA A 103 8.57 -15.92 -3.15
C ALA A 103 8.44 -16.55 -1.75
N GLN A 104 8.41 -17.89 -1.67
CA GLN A 104 8.40 -18.63 -0.41
C GLN A 104 9.66 -18.35 0.42
N ALA A 105 10.85 -18.46 -0.19
CA ALA A 105 12.11 -18.21 0.50
C ALA A 105 12.23 -16.75 1.01
N MET A 106 11.65 -15.79 0.29
CA MET A 106 11.53 -14.40 0.75
C MET A 106 10.66 -14.28 2.02
N HIS A 107 9.51 -14.97 2.08
CA HIS A 107 8.65 -14.97 3.25
C HIS A 107 9.31 -15.68 4.44
N GLU A 108 9.97 -16.82 4.20
CA GLU A 108 10.74 -17.54 5.22
C GLU A 108 11.89 -16.70 5.77
N SER A 109 12.65 -16.03 4.90
CA SER A 109 13.71 -15.13 5.34
C SER A 109 13.17 -13.93 6.12
N ALA A 110 12.01 -13.40 5.74
CA ALA A 110 11.35 -12.35 6.52
C ALA A 110 10.94 -12.86 7.90
N ARG A 111 10.32 -14.04 8.00
CA ARG A 111 9.95 -14.66 9.29
C ARG A 111 11.17 -14.92 10.18
N ALA A 112 12.26 -15.43 9.61
CA ALA A 112 13.51 -15.63 10.33
C ALA A 112 14.09 -14.31 10.85
N HIS A 113 14.06 -13.24 10.03
CA HIS A 113 14.46 -11.90 10.45
C HIS A 113 13.57 -11.38 11.58
N TYR A 114 12.25 -11.52 11.47
CA TYR A 114 11.31 -11.08 12.49
C TYR A 114 11.53 -11.76 13.85
N ALA A 115 11.92 -13.04 13.85
CA ALA A 115 12.25 -13.77 15.07
C ALA A 115 13.48 -13.22 15.80
N THR A 116 14.35 -12.45 15.14
CA THR A 116 15.51 -11.81 15.78
C THR A 116 15.21 -10.42 16.35
N LEU A 117 14.01 -9.88 16.11
CA LEU A 117 13.66 -8.51 16.50
C LEU A 117 13.12 -8.46 17.94
N ALA A 118 13.84 -7.75 18.81
CA ALA A 118 13.41 -7.44 20.18
C ALA A 118 13.00 -5.95 20.29
N VAL A 119 11.90 -5.58 19.61
CA VAL A 119 11.45 -4.18 19.48
C VAL A 119 10.56 -3.69 20.64
N LEU A 120 9.92 -4.61 21.35
CA LEU A 120 9.02 -4.37 22.48
C LEU A 120 9.10 -5.56 23.46
N PRO A 121 8.68 -5.37 24.72
CA PRO A 121 8.35 -6.49 25.60
C PRO A 121 7.33 -7.45 24.94
N ASN A 122 7.47 -8.75 25.19
CA ASN A 122 6.69 -9.79 24.50
C ASN A 122 5.18 -9.65 24.70
N ASP A 123 4.74 -9.23 25.89
CA ASP A 123 3.34 -8.99 26.23
C ASP A 123 2.76 -7.79 25.46
N GLU A 124 3.53 -6.70 25.37
CA GLU A 124 3.15 -5.51 24.59
C GLU A 124 3.08 -5.80 23.09
N LEU A 125 4.09 -6.50 22.53
CA LEU A 125 4.09 -6.93 21.14
C LEU A 125 2.89 -7.84 20.86
N SER A 126 2.65 -8.81 21.75
CA SER A 126 1.54 -9.76 21.60
C SER A 126 0.18 -9.09 21.66
N LEU A 127 0.01 -8.09 22.52
CA LEU A 127 -1.22 -7.32 22.57
C LEU A 127 -1.39 -6.45 21.33
N LEU A 128 -0.34 -5.75 20.88
CA LEU A 128 -0.38 -4.91 19.68
C LEU A 128 -0.73 -5.72 18.43
N ALA A 129 -0.04 -6.85 18.22
CA ALA A 129 -0.27 -7.74 17.09
C ALA A 129 -1.73 -8.22 17.05
N ARG A 130 -2.27 -8.69 18.20
CA ARG A 130 -3.67 -9.15 18.27
C ARG A 130 -4.69 -8.06 18.02
N LEU A 131 -4.48 -6.84 18.55
CA LEU A 131 -5.41 -5.73 18.35
C LEU A 131 -5.48 -5.30 16.87
N LEU A 132 -4.33 -5.16 16.22
CA LEU A 132 -4.28 -4.80 14.81
C LEU A 132 -4.77 -5.93 13.89
N ASP A 133 -4.51 -7.19 14.25
CA ASP A 133 -5.02 -8.34 13.50
C ASP A 133 -6.55 -8.42 13.58
N ARG A 134 -7.12 -8.15 14.76
CA ARG A 134 -8.57 -8.09 14.94
C ARG A 134 -9.18 -6.91 14.18
N ALA A 135 -8.53 -5.75 14.17
CA ALA A 135 -8.93 -4.60 13.36
C ALA A 135 -8.95 -4.93 11.86
N PHE A 136 -7.89 -5.59 11.36
CA PHE A 136 -7.82 -6.07 9.99
C PHE A 136 -8.96 -7.05 9.67
N GLY A 137 -9.18 -8.05 10.53
CA GLY A 137 -10.23 -9.04 10.35
C GLY A 137 -11.63 -8.43 10.21
N GLU A 138 -11.99 -7.47 11.07
CA GLU A 138 -13.29 -6.79 10.96
C GLU A 138 -13.36 -5.86 9.76
N ALA A 139 -12.30 -5.08 9.49
CA ALA A 139 -12.28 -4.15 8.37
C ALA A 139 -12.32 -4.86 7.01
N ALA A 140 -11.70 -6.04 6.89
CA ALA A 140 -11.74 -6.86 5.68
C ALA A 140 -13.11 -7.52 5.44
N ARG A 141 -13.88 -7.80 6.51
CA ARG A 141 -15.23 -8.38 6.43
C ARG A 141 -16.35 -7.32 6.34
N SER A 142 -16.01 -6.06 6.55
CA SER A 142 -16.95 -4.95 6.39
C SER A 142 -17.60 -4.95 5.00
N PRO A 143 -18.91 -4.69 4.89
CA PRO A 143 -19.58 -4.56 3.58
C PRO A 143 -19.06 -3.37 2.76
N ASP A 144 -18.46 -2.38 3.43
CA ASP A 144 -17.86 -1.21 2.79
C ASP A 144 -16.32 -1.20 2.95
N PRO A 145 -15.57 -0.80 1.91
CA PRO A 145 -16.05 -0.49 0.56
C PRO A 145 -16.53 -1.75 -0.20
N ARG A 146 -17.54 -1.57 -1.06
CA ARG A 146 -18.15 -2.65 -1.86
C ARG A 146 -17.16 -3.31 -2.81
N GLU A 147 -16.29 -2.52 -3.43
CA GLU A 147 -15.23 -3.00 -4.31
C GLU A 147 -13.91 -3.05 -3.54
N ARG A 148 -13.26 -4.23 -3.55
CA ARG A 148 -11.95 -4.45 -2.93
C ARG A 148 -11.01 -5.06 -3.95
N LYS A 149 -9.97 -4.33 -4.33
CA LYS A 149 -8.92 -4.82 -5.23
C LYS A 149 -7.70 -5.27 -4.44
N HIS A 150 -7.38 -4.59 -3.35
CA HIS A 150 -6.13 -4.75 -2.60
C HIS A 150 -6.29 -5.69 -1.40
N THR A 151 -7.43 -5.65 -0.71
CA THR A 151 -7.71 -6.51 0.45
C THR A 151 -7.45 -8.01 0.18
N PRO A 152 -7.81 -8.59 -1.00
CA PRO A 152 -7.47 -9.98 -1.29
C PRO A 152 -5.95 -10.28 -1.27
N PHE A 153 -5.11 -9.33 -1.66
CA PHE A 153 -3.65 -9.50 -1.62
C PHE A 153 -3.11 -9.59 -0.20
N ALA A 154 -3.77 -8.96 0.78
CA ALA A 154 -3.41 -9.10 2.18
C ALA A 154 -3.57 -10.53 2.70
N PHE A 155 -4.64 -11.23 2.28
CA PHE A 155 -4.83 -12.63 2.64
C PHE A 155 -3.81 -13.54 1.96
N ALA A 156 -3.50 -13.29 0.69
CA ALA A 156 -2.44 -14.02 0.00
C ALA A 156 -1.05 -13.78 0.63
N TYR A 157 -0.77 -12.55 1.06
CA TYR A 157 0.46 -12.19 1.79
C TYR A 157 0.54 -12.87 3.16
N ARG A 158 -0.59 -12.92 3.90
CA ARG A 158 -0.67 -13.58 5.20
C ARG A 158 -0.24 -15.04 5.08
N GLY A 159 -0.65 -15.72 4.00
CA GLY A 159 -0.35 -17.14 3.81
C GLY A 159 -0.93 -17.98 4.95
N ASP A 160 -0.12 -18.91 5.46
CA ASP A 160 -0.44 -19.63 6.70
C ASP A 160 -0.53 -18.67 7.89
N ASP A 161 -1.44 -18.96 8.83
CA ASP A 161 -1.64 -18.09 9.98
C ASP A 161 -0.33 -17.87 10.76
N PRO A 162 0.15 -16.61 10.86
CA PRO A 162 1.39 -16.31 11.56
C PRO A 162 1.25 -16.64 13.06
N PRO A 163 2.35 -17.01 13.75
CA PRO A 163 2.29 -17.36 15.16
C PRO A 163 1.66 -16.24 15.99
N ALA A 164 0.67 -16.59 16.82
CA ALA A 164 -0.07 -15.62 17.63
C ALA A 164 0.88 -14.83 18.55
N GLY A 165 0.68 -13.52 18.60
CA GLY A 165 1.48 -12.57 19.38
C GLY A 165 2.87 -12.25 18.81
N SER A 166 3.23 -12.82 17.66
CA SER A 166 4.56 -12.61 17.07
C SER A 166 4.65 -11.32 16.24
N PHE A 167 5.89 -10.92 15.95
CA PHE A 167 6.16 -9.86 14.98
C PHE A 167 5.65 -10.23 13.57
N ALA A 168 5.61 -11.51 13.20
CA ALA A 168 5.02 -11.95 11.93
C ALA A 168 3.50 -11.71 11.89
N GLN A 169 2.79 -11.87 13.01
CA GLN A 169 1.37 -11.49 13.09
C GLN A 169 1.21 -9.98 12.96
N LEU A 170 2.05 -9.19 13.65
CA LEU A 170 2.06 -7.74 13.51
C LEU A 170 2.28 -7.30 12.05
N ASP A 171 3.25 -7.90 11.37
CA ASP A 171 3.56 -7.63 9.97
C ASP A 171 2.38 -7.90 9.04
N ALA A 172 1.76 -9.08 9.16
CA ALA A 172 0.59 -9.44 8.37
C ALA A 172 -0.60 -8.51 8.64
N ALA A 173 -0.84 -8.16 9.91
CA ALA A 173 -1.92 -7.26 10.30
C ALA A 173 -1.71 -5.83 9.76
N VAL A 174 -0.50 -5.28 9.89
CA VAL A 174 -0.17 -3.94 9.38
C VAL A 174 -0.25 -3.89 7.86
N TYR A 175 0.27 -4.90 7.16
CA TYR A 175 0.12 -5.00 5.70
C TYR A 175 -1.35 -5.10 5.29
N GLY A 176 -2.14 -5.89 6.01
CA GLY A 176 -3.57 -6.03 5.75
C GLY A 176 -4.36 -4.75 5.94
N LEU A 177 -4.13 -4.05 7.05
CA LEU A 177 -4.72 -2.73 7.30
C LEU A 177 -4.31 -1.71 6.21
N TRP A 178 -3.07 -1.76 5.73
CA TRP A 178 -2.63 -0.90 4.62
C TRP A 178 -3.39 -1.18 3.32
N GLN A 179 -3.56 -2.45 2.95
CA GLN A 179 -4.34 -2.82 1.76
C GLN A 179 -5.82 -2.42 1.90
N VAL A 180 -6.42 -2.62 3.08
CA VAL A 180 -7.81 -2.20 3.35
C VAL A 180 -7.93 -0.68 3.23
N ARG A 181 -6.99 0.08 3.79
CA ARG A 181 -7.03 1.54 3.71
C ARG A 181 -6.93 2.03 2.27
N ASP A 182 -6.12 1.39 1.42
CA ASP A 182 -6.02 1.77 0.01
C ASP A 182 -7.36 1.53 -0.73
N ASP A 183 -8.04 0.40 -0.48
CA ASP A 183 -9.40 0.18 -1.00
C ASP A 183 -10.40 1.23 -0.50
N CYS A 184 -10.34 1.62 0.79
CA CYS A 184 -11.15 2.69 1.35
C CYS A 184 -10.88 4.03 0.66
N HIS A 185 -9.60 4.35 0.42
CA HIS A 185 -9.20 5.60 -0.23
C HIS A 185 -9.69 5.65 -1.68
N VAL A 186 -9.57 4.52 -2.40
CA VAL A 186 -10.11 4.35 -3.75
C VAL A 186 -11.61 4.58 -3.80
N ALA A 187 -12.36 4.01 -2.86
CA ALA A 187 -13.79 4.24 -2.78
C ALA A 187 -14.12 5.71 -2.51
N ALA A 188 -13.40 6.37 -1.59
CA ALA A 188 -13.64 7.75 -1.20
C ALA A 188 -13.41 8.74 -2.35
N TRP A 189 -12.30 8.65 -3.09
CA TRP A 189 -12.04 9.57 -4.19
C TRP A 189 -12.94 9.30 -5.41
N ARG A 190 -13.36 8.06 -5.64
CA ARG A 190 -14.37 7.75 -6.67
C ARG A 190 -15.72 8.35 -6.33
N ALA A 191 -16.14 8.27 -5.06
CA ALA A 191 -17.37 8.91 -4.61
C ALA A 191 -17.33 10.44 -4.75
N ALA A 192 -16.15 11.05 -4.69
CA ALA A 192 -15.93 12.46 -4.98
C ALA A 192 -15.87 12.79 -6.49
N GLY A 193 -16.04 11.80 -7.38
CA GLY A 193 -16.04 12.01 -8.84
C GLY A 193 -14.67 12.25 -9.46
N LEU A 194 -13.58 11.96 -8.75
CA LEU A 194 -12.22 12.11 -9.27
C LEU A 194 -11.72 10.80 -9.89
N ALA A 195 -10.75 10.90 -10.79
CA ALA A 195 -9.93 9.78 -11.22
C ALA A 195 -8.69 9.66 -10.33
N GLY A 196 -8.05 8.48 -10.31
CA GLY A 196 -6.83 8.26 -9.52
C GLY A 196 -5.69 9.23 -9.87
N PRO A 197 -5.33 9.44 -11.16
CA PRO A 197 -4.31 10.43 -11.52
C PRO A 197 -4.65 11.85 -11.04
N ASP A 198 -5.93 12.25 -11.14
CA ASP A 198 -6.41 13.56 -10.69
C ASP A 198 -6.30 13.74 -9.16
N VAL A 199 -6.65 12.71 -8.37
CA VAL A 199 -6.57 12.81 -6.90
C VAL A 199 -5.12 12.90 -6.43
N GLU A 200 -4.19 12.22 -7.13
CA GLU A 200 -2.78 12.29 -6.80
C GLU A 200 -2.20 13.67 -7.08
N VAL A 201 -2.49 14.23 -8.26
CA VAL A 201 -2.12 15.62 -8.62
C VAL A 201 -2.69 16.62 -7.60
N LEU A 202 -4.00 16.50 -7.28
CA LEU A 202 -4.64 17.35 -6.28
C LEU A 202 -3.96 17.23 -4.91
N THR A 203 -3.57 16.02 -4.49
CA THR A 203 -2.92 15.79 -3.20
C THR A 203 -1.55 16.46 -3.13
N ARG A 204 -0.73 16.38 -4.18
CA ARG A 204 0.59 17.05 -4.22
C ARG A 204 0.45 18.57 -4.11
N ILE A 205 -0.52 19.15 -4.82
CA ILE A 205 -0.82 20.59 -4.78
C ILE A 205 -1.36 21.01 -3.40
N TRP A 206 -2.29 20.24 -2.83
CA TRP A 206 -2.86 20.51 -1.51
C TRP A 206 -1.80 20.53 -0.40
N ARG A 207 -0.81 19.64 -0.49
CA ARG A 207 0.34 19.58 0.42
C ARG A 207 1.46 20.57 0.10
N ARG A 208 1.34 21.32 -1.01
CA ARG A 208 2.35 22.27 -1.50
C ARG A 208 3.72 21.62 -1.73
N GLU A 209 3.73 20.42 -2.29
CA GLU A 209 4.95 19.63 -2.48
C GLU A 209 5.75 20.05 -3.73
N ALA A 210 5.16 20.82 -4.65
CA ALA A 210 5.80 21.28 -5.88
C ALA A 210 5.67 22.80 -6.06
N PRO A 211 6.76 23.51 -6.43
CA PRO A 211 6.72 24.95 -6.71
C PRO A 211 6.14 25.29 -8.09
N ASP A 212 6.24 24.38 -9.06
CA ASP A 212 5.78 24.57 -10.44
C ASP A 212 5.34 23.24 -11.10
N GLU A 213 4.81 23.33 -12.33
CA GLU A 213 4.24 22.18 -13.04
C GLU A 213 5.29 21.12 -13.43
N THR A 214 6.53 21.55 -13.67
CA THR A 214 7.64 20.64 -14.00
C THR A 214 8.00 19.82 -12.77
N ALA A 215 8.22 20.47 -11.63
CA ALA A 215 8.49 19.81 -10.36
C ALA A 215 7.32 18.90 -9.94
N LEU A 216 6.07 19.31 -10.23
CA LEU A 216 4.90 18.47 -9.99
C LEU A 216 4.92 17.18 -10.82
N ALA A 217 5.31 17.25 -12.09
CA ALA A 217 5.44 16.06 -12.94
C ALA A 217 6.59 15.15 -12.49
N GLU A 218 7.71 15.72 -12.02
CA GLU A 218 8.85 14.96 -11.49
C GLU A 218 8.50 14.14 -10.23
N LEU A 219 7.56 14.64 -9.40
CA LEU A 219 7.04 13.91 -8.24
C LEU A 219 6.15 12.71 -8.62
N LEU A 220 5.71 12.62 -9.88
CA LEU A 220 4.75 11.63 -10.37
C LEU A 220 5.34 10.80 -11.53
N PRO A 221 6.47 10.09 -11.33
CA PRO A 221 7.19 9.40 -12.41
C PRO A 221 6.41 8.25 -13.06
N HIS A 222 5.28 7.85 -12.47
CA HIS A 222 4.37 6.84 -13.02
C HIS A 222 3.21 7.42 -13.85
N GLN A 223 3.13 8.74 -13.96
CA GLN A 223 2.23 9.43 -14.87
C GLN A 223 3.05 10.07 -15.99
N ARG A 224 2.50 10.15 -17.19
CA ARG A 224 3.14 10.91 -18.27
C ARG A 224 3.03 12.40 -17.96
N PRO A 225 4.05 13.23 -18.25
CA PRO A 225 3.98 14.67 -17.99
C PRO A 225 2.78 15.37 -18.66
N GLU A 226 2.35 14.92 -19.85
CA GLU A 226 1.13 15.40 -20.51
C GLU A 226 -0.15 15.05 -19.74
N ASP A 227 -0.22 13.90 -19.09
CA ASP A 227 -1.37 13.49 -18.30
C ASP A 227 -1.43 14.27 -16.97
N VAL A 228 -0.28 14.58 -16.37
CA VAL A 228 -0.19 15.48 -15.21
C VAL A 228 -0.73 16.87 -15.57
N ARG A 229 -0.29 17.44 -16.70
CA ARG A 229 -0.79 18.72 -17.21
C ARG A 229 -2.29 18.68 -17.52
N ALA A 230 -2.78 17.61 -18.13
CA ALA A 230 -4.20 17.43 -18.42
C ALA A 230 -5.04 17.32 -17.13
N SER A 231 -4.53 16.62 -16.11
CA SER A 231 -5.15 16.50 -14.79
C SER A 231 -5.24 17.86 -14.10
N LEU A 232 -4.14 18.62 -14.09
CA LEU A 232 -4.11 19.98 -13.57
C LEU A 232 -5.11 20.90 -14.28
N ALA A 233 -5.20 20.83 -15.62
CA ALA A 233 -6.17 21.60 -16.38
C ALA A 233 -7.62 21.24 -16.01
N ARG A 234 -7.94 19.95 -15.82
CA ARG A 234 -9.26 19.51 -15.32
C ARG A 234 -9.55 20.04 -13.93
N LEU A 235 -8.58 19.97 -13.01
CA LEU A 235 -8.73 20.45 -11.64
C LEU A 235 -8.92 21.98 -11.58
N ARG A 236 -8.23 22.75 -12.42
CA ARG A 236 -8.43 24.20 -12.59
C ARG A 236 -9.81 24.52 -13.14
N LYS A 237 -10.23 23.81 -14.21
CA LYS A 237 -11.57 23.97 -14.79
C LYS A 237 -12.68 23.64 -13.79
N GLY A 238 -12.46 22.63 -12.94
CA GLY A 238 -13.36 22.25 -11.84
C GLY A 238 -13.31 23.18 -10.63
N GLY A 239 -12.47 24.22 -10.65
CA GLY A 239 -12.33 25.18 -9.55
C GLY A 239 -11.70 24.59 -8.30
N LEU A 240 -10.99 23.46 -8.38
CA LEU A 240 -10.29 22.82 -7.25
C LEU A 240 -8.85 23.33 -7.09
N VAL A 241 -8.24 23.82 -8.17
CA VAL A 241 -6.91 24.41 -8.19
C VAL A 241 -6.99 25.81 -8.78
N ALA A 242 -6.19 26.74 -8.26
CA ALA A 242 -6.16 28.12 -8.74
C ALA A 242 -5.72 28.19 -10.22
N PRO A 243 -6.27 29.14 -11.01
CA PRO A 243 -6.01 29.24 -12.44
C PRO A 243 -4.53 29.49 -12.74
N ASP A 244 -3.89 30.38 -11.97
CA ASP A 244 -2.54 30.88 -12.25
C ASP A 244 -1.50 30.48 -11.20
N ALA A 245 -1.85 29.57 -10.29
CA ALA A 245 -0.96 29.13 -9.21
C ALA A 245 -1.14 27.64 -8.88
N LEU A 246 -0.07 26.99 -8.43
CA LEU A 246 -0.14 25.65 -7.83
C LEU A 246 -0.59 25.72 -6.38
N GLY A 247 -1.85 26.09 -6.18
CA GLY A 247 -2.51 26.06 -4.89
C GLY A 247 -3.94 25.58 -5.04
N THR A 248 -4.41 24.80 -4.06
CA THR A 248 -5.83 24.47 -3.99
C THR A 248 -6.64 25.72 -3.70
N THR A 249 -7.80 25.83 -4.34
CA THR A 249 -8.84 26.76 -3.90
C THR A 249 -9.46 26.27 -2.60
N GLU A 250 -10.31 27.08 -1.97
CA GLU A 250 -11.11 26.65 -0.81
C GLU A 250 -11.98 25.41 -1.14
N PRO A 251 -12.75 25.38 -2.26
CA PRO A 251 -13.43 24.15 -2.69
C PRO A 251 -12.48 22.95 -2.88
N GLY A 252 -11.30 23.16 -3.46
CA GLY A 252 -10.31 22.09 -3.65
C GLY A 252 -9.81 21.49 -2.34
N ALA A 253 -9.50 22.35 -1.36
CA ALA A 253 -9.10 21.92 -0.03
C ALA A 253 -10.23 21.16 0.68
N GLN A 254 -11.47 21.63 0.57
CA GLN A 254 -12.64 20.97 1.14
C GLN A 254 -12.91 19.60 0.50
N VAL A 255 -12.82 19.48 -0.82
CA VAL A 255 -12.95 18.19 -1.52
C VAL A 255 -11.86 17.23 -1.04
N ARG A 256 -10.61 17.70 -0.92
CA ARG A 256 -9.52 16.85 -0.45
C ARG A 256 -9.73 16.39 1.00
N GLN A 257 -10.18 17.27 1.88
CA GLN A 257 -10.47 16.92 3.28
C GLN A 257 -11.62 15.89 3.36
N LYS A 258 -12.70 16.08 2.58
CA LYS A 258 -13.82 15.12 2.51
C LYS A 258 -13.36 13.72 2.09
N ILE A 259 -12.40 13.63 1.17
CA ILE A 259 -11.82 12.33 0.77
C ILE A 259 -11.06 11.69 1.94
N GLU A 260 -10.27 12.44 2.71
CA GLU A 260 -9.62 11.88 3.91
C GLU A 260 -10.63 11.47 4.98
N ASP A 261 -11.62 12.31 5.27
CA ASP A 261 -12.65 12.03 6.28
C ASP A 261 -13.44 10.77 5.92
N GLU A 262 -13.80 10.61 4.65
CA GLU A 262 -14.50 9.42 4.17
C GLU A 262 -13.59 8.18 4.16
N THR A 263 -12.31 8.35 3.81
CA THR A 263 -11.32 7.27 3.90
C THR A 263 -11.21 6.77 5.34
N ASP A 264 -11.07 7.69 6.29
CA ASP A 264 -10.96 7.36 7.71
C ASP A 264 -12.27 6.79 8.26
N ARG A 265 -13.43 7.31 7.84
CA ARG A 265 -14.73 6.74 8.20
C ARG A 265 -14.85 5.30 7.74
N LEU A 266 -14.58 5.01 6.46
CA LEU A 266 -14.64 3.66 5.90
C LEU A 266 -13.63 2.72 6.60
N PHE A 267 -12.44 3.23 6.90
CA PHE A 267 -11.35 2.46 7.48
C PHE A 267 -11.59 2.11 8.97
N PHE A 268 -12.01 3.07 9.78
CA PHE A 268 -12.13 2.91 11.24
C PHE A 268 -13.52 2.47 11.70
N THR A 269 -14.60 2.79 10.97
CA THR A 269 -15.96 2.35 11.36
C THR A 269 -16.05 0.85 11.68
N PRO A 270 -15.44 -0.07 10.91
CA PRO A 270 -15.53 -1.50 11.22
C PRO A 270 -14.63 -1.94 12.39
N TRP A 271 -13.75 -1.10 12.92
CA TRP A 271 -12.85 -1.51 14.00
C TRP A 271 -13.65 -1.83 15.28
N PRO A 272 -13.30 -2.91 16.00
CA PRO A 272 -13.89 -3.22 17.29
C PRO A 272 -13.75 -2.06 18.28
N GLU A 273 -14.73 -1.90 19.16
CA GLU A 273 -14.69 -0.83 20.17
C GLU A 273 -13.47 -0.93 21.08
N GLU A 274 -13.04 -2.15 21.46
CA GLU A 274 -11.86 -2.28 22.34
C GLU A 274 -10.54 -1.94 21.64
N VAL A 275 -10.46 -2.10 20.31
CA VAL A 275 -9.32 -1.61 19.52
C VAL A 275 -9.35 -0.09 19.50
N GLY A 276 -10.52 0.50 19.23
CA GLY A 276 -10.71 1.95 19.23
C GLY A 276 -10.37 2.60 20.57
N ALA A 277 -10.80 1.99 21.68
CA ALA A 277 -10.50 2.45 23.04
C ALA A 277 -8.99 2.40 23.37
N LYS A 278 -8.19 1.66 22.60
CA LYS A 278 -6.72 1.58 22.73
C LYS A 278 -5.99 2.36 21.65
N GLY A 279 -6.66 3.27 20.92
CA GLY A 279 -6.09 4.01 19.80
C GLY A 279 -4.76 4.72 20.13
N ASP A 280 -4.70 5.49 21.21
CA ASP A 280 -3.47 6.17 21.63
C ASP A 280 -2.37 5.19 22.06
N TRP A 281 -2.74 4.10 22.75
CA TRP A 281 -1.79 3.06 23.14
C TRP A 281 -1.21 2.34 21.91
N ILE A 282 -2.05 2.03 20.91
CA ILE A 282 -1.61 1.42 19.64
C ILE A 282 -0.65 2.36 18.90
N ALA A 283 -1.00 3.65 18.81
CA ALA A 283 -0.15 4.65 18.16
C ALA A 283 1.21 4.77 18.85
N ASP A 284 1.25 4.84 20.18
CA ASP A 284 2.50 4.87 20.94
C ASP A 284 3.35 3.61 20.70
N ARG A 285 2.76 2.42 20.78
CA ARG A 285 3.50 1.16 20.60
C ARG A 285 4.00 0.99 19.16
N LEU A 286 3.22 1.36 18.14
CA LEU A 286 3.69 1.38 16.76
C LEU A 286 4.85 2.37 16.57
N ALA A 287 4.78 3.57 17.16
CA ALA A 287 5.86 4.55 17.09
C ALA A 287 7.16 4.01 17.72
N ARG A 288 7.07 3.35 18.88
CA ARG A 288 8.22 2.69 19.53
C ARG A 288 8.81 1.57 18.67
N VAL A 289 7.96 0.74 18.04
CA VAL A 289 8.42 -0.27 17.08
C VAL A 289 9.14 0.39 15.91
N ASN A 290 8.58 1.43 15.31
CA ASN A 290 9.19 2.15 14.18
C ASN A 290 10.52 2.82 14.56
N ALA A 291 10.66 3.31 15.79
CA ALA A 291 11.92 3.85 16.29
C ALA A 291 12.97 2.75 16.47
N ALA A 292 12.59 1.56 16.95
CA ALA A 292 13.51 0.43 17.13
C ALA A 292 13.94 -0.24 15.81
N LEU A 293 13.16 -0.09 14.74
CA LEU A 293 13.48 -0.62 13.40
C LEU A 293 14.43 0.29 12.59
N ALA A 294 14.72 1.50 13.08
CA ALA A 294 15.62 2.45 12.44
C ALA A 294 17.10 2.01 12.48
#